data_AF-A0A314YZ45-F1
#
_entry.id   AF-A0A314YZ45-F1
#
_cell.length_a   1.000
_cell.length_b   1.000
_cell.length_c   1.000
_cell.angle_alpha   90.00
_cell.angle_beta   90.00
_cell.angle_gamma   90.00
#
_symmetry.space_group_name_H-M   'P 1'
#
loop_
_entity.id
_entity.type
_entity.pdbx_description
1 polymer ?
#
loop_
_entity_poly.entity_id
_entity_poly.type
_entity_poly.pdbx_seq_one_letter_code
_entity_poly.pdbx_strand_id
1 'polypeptide(L)'
;MVNPTVEFFGGIGLGALVGPGGNLLWGTVGKGFNFETWRTNLDSMINSLLPLIKEMEDQNKTLVIGDDEIEDLKQKLTEGEDLVEELKKVSSWSLMTPLHTNRLAELDKSIKRLLEILKVQGIRDVKGISLLAKDHTKQLKACKTDVEGTLVLAKDQTEQLIKACRRDVEETLVLARDHSDQLTDCKSHVEDTLGLARKIDAKLDKFERIGLVQGDEVACLVERNALRKAVKELTPAVDKTLMNPRSFSYEYWERIRPYLRSLRHWFDGEQRAAEEKGWDRISFEELKKLTIQIEQGVKLARKCSDVDVSEWSPGKKSRYAATILDLEKSLEALVLRFKILPNVPVQTDHPHPQGT
;
A
#
# COMPACT_ATOMS: atom_id res chain seq x y z
N MET A 1 -50.91 29.18 15.75
CA MET A 1 -50.64 28.75 17.15
C MET A 1 -49.42 29.52 17.62
N VAL A 2 -49.60 30.21 18.75
CA VAL A 2 -48.69 31.24 19.27
C VAL A 2 -47.40 30.60 19.75
N ASN A 3 -46.29 31.22 19.37
CA ASN A 3 -44.92 30.87 19.74
C ASN A 3 -44.60 31.49 21.11
N PRO A 4 -44.30 30.72 22.17
CA PRO A 4 -43.67 31.27 23.37
C PRO A 4 -42.17 30.99 23.29
N THR A 5 -41.42 32.07 23.18
CA THR A 5 -39.96 32.15 23.31
C THR A 5 -39.50 31.37 24.54
N VAL A 6 -38.72 30.33 24.27
CA VAL A 6 -37.96 29.59 25.28
C VAL A 6 -36.78 30.48 25.67
N GLU A 7 -37.00 31.39 26.61
CA GLU A 7 -35.95 32.17 27.26
C GLU A 7 -35.96 31.82 28.75
N PHE A 8 -35.21 30.77 29.08
CA PHE A 8 -34.83 30.45 30.44
C PHE A 8 -33.37 30.01 30.40
N PHE A 9 -32.58 30.52 31.36
CA PHE A 9 -31.28 29.98 31.74
C PHE A 9 -31.31 28.45 31.62
N GLY A 10 -30.40 27.86 30.84
CA GLY A 10 -30.34 26.41 30.70
C GLY A 10 -30.09 25.76 32.06
N GLY A 11 -31.16 25.37 32.75
CA GLY A 11 -31.14 24.86 34.13
C GLY A 11 -32.27 25.47 34.95
N ILE A 12 -33.30 24.66 35.22
CA ILE A 12 -34.44 24.93 36.11
C ILE A 12 -33.93 25.56 37.42
N GLY A 13 -34.27 26.82 37.74
CA GLY A 13 -33.89 27.39 39.04
C GLY A 13 -34.14 28.89 39.29
N LEU A 14 -33.71 29.80 38.40
CA LEU A 14 -33.46 31.19 38.86
C LEU A 14 -34.35 32.30 38.29
N GLY A 15 -35.00 32.11 37.14
CA GLY A 15 -35.85 33.16 36.56
C GLY A 15 -37.14 33.44 37.32
N ALA A 16 -37.55 32.55 38.23
CA ALA A 16 -38.76 32.72 39.05
C ALA A 16 -38.53 33.56 40.32
N LEU A 17 -37.29 33.71 40.79
CA LEU A 17 -37.03 34.37 42.09
C LEU A 17 -37.01 35.91 41.99
N VAL A 18 -36.82 36.48 40.80
CA VAL A 18 -37.04 37.91 40.55
C VAL A 18 -38.46 38.14 40.00
N GLY A 19 -39.43 37.38 40.53
CA GLY A 19 -40.83 37.72 40.42
C GLY A 19 -41.18 38.94 41.29
N PRO A 20 -42.46 39.36 41.34
CA PRO A 20 -42.93 40.57 42.02
C PRO A 20 -42.54 40.72 43.51
N GLY A 21 -41.97 39.69 44.16
CA GLY A 21 -41.45 39.72 45.53
C GLY A 21 -40.03 40.31 45.71
N GLY A 22 -39.23 40.43 44.65
CA GLY A 22 -37.89 41.05 44.72
C GLY A 22 -37.89 42.56 45.01
N ASN A 23 -39.05 43.21 44.89
CA ASN A 23 -39.23 44.63 45.19
C ASN A 23 -39.37 44.93 46.69
N LEU A 24 -39.49 43.91 47.54
CA LEU A 24 -39.83 44.12 48.95
C LEU A 24 -38.67 44.69 49.80
N LEU A 25 -37.42 44.47 49.39
CA LEU A 25 -36.24 45.04 50.06
C LEU A 25 -35.94 46.49 49.65
N TRP A 26 -36.31 46.91 48.43
CA TRP A 26 -35.79 48.13 47.81
C TRP A 26 -36.77 49.31 47.73
N GLY A 27 -38.06 49.06 47.97
CA GLY A 27 -39.13 50.04 47.75
C GLY A 27 -39.32 51.13 48.80
N THR A 28 -38.69 51.06 49.98
CA THR A 28 -39.15 51.92 51.10
C THR A 28 -38.04 52.44 52.02
N VAL A 29 -36.96 52.98 51.46
CA VAL A 29 -36.11 53.94 52.21
C VAL A 29 -36.74 55.32 52.07
N GLY A 30 -37.88 55.50 52.72
CA GLY A 30 -38.67 56.72 52.60
C GLY A 30 -39.23 57.18 53.93
N LYS A 31 -40.14 56.42 54.53
CA LYS A 31 -40.83 56.83 55.77
C LYS A 31 -41.24 55.59 56.55
N GLY A 32 -40.57 55.33 57.67
CA GLY A 32 -40.89 54.24 58.61
C GLY A 32 -40.15 52.92 58.34
N PHE A 33 -38.89 52.82 58.75
CA PHE A 33 -38.13 51.57 58.72
C PHE A 33 -38.60 50.68 59.88
N ASN A 34 -39.43 49.68 59.60
CA ASN A 34 -39.85 48.70 60.61
C ASN A 34 -38.77 47.60 60.70
N PHE A 35 -38.08 47.54 61.84
CA PHE A 35 -37.04 46.55 62.15
C PHE A 35 -37.49 45.12 61.84
N GLU A 36 -38.73 44.79 62.19
CA GLU A 36 -39.26 43.45 62.02
C GLU A 36 -39.45 43.12 60.53
N THR A 37 -39.99 44.07 59.76
CA THR A 37 -40.11 43.92 58.30
C THR A 37 -38.76 43.75 57.63
N TRP A 38 -37.76 44.54 58.05
CA TRP A 38 -36.41 44.42 57.52
C TRP A 38 -35.77 43.06 57.87
N ARG A 39 -35.87 42.63 59.13
CA ARG A 39 -35.34 41.35 59.61
C ARG A 39 -35.96 40.18 58.84
N THR A 40 -37.28 40.19 58.65
CA THR A 40 -38.00 39.18 57.86
C THR A 40 -37.55 39.17 56.40
N ASN A 41 -37.34 40.34 55.80
CA ASN A 41 -36.91 40.43 54.41
C ASN A 41 -35.48 39.88 54.20
N LEU A 42 -34.56 40.18 55.12
CA LEU A 42 -33.19 39.69 55.04
C LEU A 42 -33.10 38.18 55.30
N ASP A 43 -33.85 37.67 56.28
CA ASP A 43 -33.97 36.22 56.54
C ASP A 43 -34.56 35.48 55.32
N SER A 44 -35.59 36.03 54.68
CA SER A 44 -36.15 35.49 53.43
C SER A 44 -35.16 35.52 52.26
N MET A 45 -34.32 36.56 52.16
CA MET A 45 -33.30 36.68 51.12
C MET A 45 -32.20 35.63 51.31
N ILE A 46 -31.71 35.44 52.53
CA ILE A 46 -30.70 34.41 52.84
C ILE A 46 -31.25 33.01 52.56
N ASN A 47 -32.45 32.71 53.07
CA ASN A 47 -33.11 31.41 52.87
C ASN A 47 -33.42 31.09 51.40
N SER A 48 -33.50 32.11 50.53
CA SER A 48 -33.71 31.90 49.09
C SER A 48 -32.40 31.82 48.30
N LEU A 49 -31.40 32.64 48.61
CA LEU A 49 -30.14 32.70 47.85
C LEU A 49 -29.14 31.59 48.20
N LEU A 50 -29.04 31.21 49.48
CA LEU A 50 -28.12 30.17 49.94
C LEU A 50 -28.27 28.83 49.18
N PRO A 51 -29.49 28.26 49.00
CA PRO A 51 -29.63 27.01 48.23
C PRO A 51 -29.26 27.16 46.76
N LEU A 52 -29.46 28.35 46.17
CA LEU A 52 -29.16 28.62 44.76
C LEU A 52 -27.66 28.74 44.52
N ILE A 53 -26.92 29.34 45.46
CA ILE A 53 -25.46 29.38 45.41
C ILE A 53 -24.88 27.98 45.48
N LYS A 54 -25.43 27.12 46.35
CA LYS A 54 -25.01 25.71 46.42
C LYS A 54 -25.25 24.97 45.11
N GLU A 55 -26.38 25.22 44.45
CA GLU A 55 -26.67 24.66 43.13
C GLU A 55 -25.67 25.18 42.08
N MET A 56 -25.33 26.48 42.10
CA MET A 56 -24.31 27.06 41.23
C MET A 56 -22.94 26.42 41.47
N GLU A 57 -22.48 26.28 42.72
CA GLU A 57 -21.20 25.64 43.06
C GLU A 57 -21.12 24.20 42.53
N ASP A 58 -22.19 23.42 42.65
CA ASP A 58 -22.23 22.05 42.16
C ASP A 58 -22.23 21.97 40.63
N GLN A 59 -22.87 22.93 39.95
CA GLN A 59 -22.83 23.06 38.49
C GLN A 59 -21.47 23.58 37.99
N ASN A 60 -20.82 24.46 38.75
CA ASN A 60 -19.54 25.10 38.42
C ASN A 60 -18.36 24.13 38.47
N LYS A 61 -18.41 23.07 39.30
CA LYS A 61 -17.44 21.94 39.24
C LYS A 61 -17.35 21.29 37.86
N THR A 62 -18.39 21.47 37.03
CA THR A 62 -18.48 20.93 35.66
C THR A 62 -18.16 22.00 34.60
N LEU A 63 -18.27 23.28 34.92
CA LEU A 63 -18.12 24.41 34.01
C LEU A 63 -17.15 25.42 34.64
N VAL A 64 -15.93 25.54 34.11
CA VAL A 64 -14.86 26.39 34.65
C VAL A 64 -15.23 27.89 34.60
N ILE A 65 -16.02 28.39 35.56
CA ILE A 65 -16.32 29.81 35.76
C ILE A 65 -15.76 30.22 37.14
N GLY A 66 -15.27 31.44 37.25
CA GLY A 66 -14.52 31.92 38.44
C GLY A 66 -15.28 31.75 39.75
N ASP A 67 -14.67 31.06 40.70
CA ASP A 67 -15.24 30.76 42.01
C ASP A 67 -15.29 32.00 42.93
N ASP A 68 -14.50 33.04 42.62
CA ASP A 68 -14.24 34.16 43.51
C ASP A 68 -15.51 34.98 43.82
N GLU A 69 -16.33 35.34 42.82
CA GLU A 69 -17.54 36.14 43.09
C GLU A 69 -18.68 35.34 43.75
N ILE A 70 -18.72 34.02 43.54
CA ILE A 70 -19.68 33.11 44.18
C ILE A 70 -19.30 32.91 45.64
N GLU A 71 -18.02 32.69 45.92
CA GLU A 71 -17.48 32.57 47.28
C GLU A 71 -17.65 33.89 48.06
N ASP A 72 -17.39 35.04 47.43
CA ASP A 72 -17.64 36.36 48.01
C ASP A 72 -19.12 36.56 48.37
N LEU A 73 -20.05 36.14 47.49
CA LEU A 73 -21.48 36.25 47.76
C LEU A 73 -21.92 35.33 48.90
N LYS A 74 -21.40 34.11 48.95
CA LYS A 74 -21.64 33.16 50.03
C LYS A 74 -21.15 33.71 51.37
N GLN A 75 -19.93 34.24 51.41
CA GLN A 75 -19.38 34.86 52.60
C GLN A 75 -20.26 36.03 53.08
N LYS A 76 -20.73 36.89 52.17
CA LYS A 76 -21.65 37.98 52.55
C LYS A 76 -22.99 37.48 53.06
N LEU A 77 -23.55 36.40 52.51
CA LEU A 77 -24.80 35.83 53.03
C LEU A 77 -24.62 35.21 54.43
N THR A 78 -23.48 34.57 54.70
CA THR A 78 -23.13 34.08 56.05
C THR A 78 -22.94 35.22 57.05
N GLU A 79 -22.25 36.30 56.68
CA GLU A 79 -22.16 37.53 57.50
C GLU A 79 -23.55 38.11 57.81
N GLY A 80 -24.50 37.99 56.88
CA GLY A 80 -25.89 38.37 57.07
C GLY A 80 -26.66 37.48 58.04
N GLU A 81 -26.43 36.17 58.00
CA GLU A 81 -27.03 35.19 58.91
C GLU A 81 -26.60 35.47 60.36
N ASP A 82 -25.30 35.68 60.57
CA ASP A 82 -24.72 36.04 61.86
C ASP A 82 -25.33 37.36 62.39
N LEU A 83 -25.43 38.37 61.53
CA LEU A 83 -26.01 39.67 61.90
C LEU A 83 -27.51 39.55 62.26
N VAL A 84 -28.28 38.68 61.59
CA VAL A 84 -29.67 38.39 61.96
C VAL A 84 -29.74 37.74 63.34
N GLU A 85 -28.83 36.81 63.64
CA GLU A 85 -28.79 36.15 64.94
C GLU A 85 -28.43 37.13 66.08
N GLU A 86 -27.46 38.02 65.85
CA GLU A 86 -27.13 39.10 66.80
C GLU A 86 -28.34 40.03 67.02
N LEU A 87 -29.02 40.42 65.95
CA LEU A 87 -30.17 41.31 66.00
C LEU A 87 -31.40 40.67 66.65
N LYS A 88 -31.57 39.34 66.60
CA LYS A 88 -32.62 38.60 67.34
C LYS A 88 -32.49 38.76 68.85
N LYS A 89 -31.30 39.06 69.37
CA LYS A 89 -31.02 39.25 70.81
C LYS A 89 -31.37 40.66 71.28
N VAL A 90 -31.64 41.60 70.37
CA VAL A 90 -32.00 43.00 70.66
C VAL A 90 -33.53 43.13 70.69
N SER A 91 -34.11 43.35 71.88
CA SER A 91 -35.57 43.32 72.10
C SER A 91 -36.32 44.61 71.73
N SER A 92 -35.62 45.71 71.40
CA SER A 92 -36.25 46.99 71.02
C SER A 92 -35.33 47.84 70.14
N TRP A 93 -35.91 48.52 69.14
CA TRP A 93 -35.21 49.43 68.23
C TRP A 93 -34.47 50.57 68.94
N SER A 94 -34.96 51.00 70.11
CA SER A 94 -34.32 52.04 70.92
C SER A 94 -32.92 51.67 71.42
N LEU A 95 -32.58 50.38 71.42
CA LEU A 95 -31.29 49.83 71.84
C LEU A 95 -30.36 49.51 70.64
N MET A 96 -30.83 49.74 69.42
CA MET A 96 -30.04 49.43 68.23
C MET A 96 -28.99 50.52 68.01
N THR A 97 -27.72 50.15 68.11
CA THR A 97 -26.64 51.13 67.99
C THR A 97 -26.39 51.51 66.53
N PRO A 98 -25.92 52.74 66.25
CA PRO A 98 -25.55 53.19 64.89
C PRO A 98 -24.56 52.25 64.15
N LEU A 99 -23.82 51.44 64.91
CA LEU A 99 -22.93 50.41 64.36
C LEU A 99 -23.70 49.31 63.63
N HIS A 100 -24.81 48.82 64.18
CA HIS A 100 -25.61 47.76 63.57
C HIS A 100 -26.36 48.27 62.33
N THR A 101 -26.91 49.51 62.36
CA THR A 101 -27.49 50.14 61.15
C THR A 101 -26.47 50.26 60.01
N ASN A 102 -25.22 50.63 60.33
CA ASN A 102 -24.19 50.83 59.31
C ASN A 102 -23.73 49.50 58.70
N ARG A 103 -23.49 48.48 59.53
CA ARG A 103 -23.16 47.11 59.07
C ARG A 103 -24.24 46.55 58.16
N LEU A 104 -25.50 46.81 58.51
CA LEU A 104 -26.64 46.34 57.75
C LEU A 104 -26.75 47.01 56.38
N ALA A 105 -26.55 48.33 56.31
CA ALA A 105 -26.52 49.06 55.05
C ALA A 105 -25.31 48.67 54.16
N GLU A 106 -24.19 48.32 54.76
CA GLU A 106 -22.99 47.86 54.05
C GLU A 106 -23.14 46.45 53.47
N LEU A 107 -23.72 45.54 54.25
CA LEU A 107 -24.08 44.19 53.83
C LEU A 107 -25.06 44.23 52.64
N ASP A 108 -26.10 45.04 52.78
CA ASP A 108 -27.12 45.27 51.76
C ASP A 108 -26.52 45.72 50.41
N LYS A 109 -25.64 46.73 50.49
CA LYS A 109 -24.95 47.28 49.33
C LYS A 109 -24.00 46.26 48.70
N SER A 110 -23.33 45.44 49.51
CA SER A 110 -22.39 44.43 49.04
C SER A 110 -23.09 43.29 48.32
N ILE A 111 -24.19 42.76 48.87
CA ILE A 111 -25.00 41.71 48.24
C ILE A 111 -25.57 42.19 46.91
N LYS A 112 -26.15 43.41 46.86
CA LYS A 112 -26.62 44.02 45.60
C LYS A 112 -25.54 44.07 44.52
N ARG A 113 -24.35 44.52 44.90
CA ARG A 113 -23.23 44.68 43.96
C ARG A 113 -22.83 43.33 43.38
N LEU A 114 -22.72 42.30 44.21
CA LEU A 114 -22.35 40.94 43.78
C LEU A 114 -23.42 40.32 42.88
N LEU A 115 -24.71 40.49 43.21
CA LEU A 115 -25.80 40.02 42.36
C LEU A 115 -25.82 40.69 40.97
N GLU A 116 -25.54 41.99 40.88
CA GLU A 116 -25.45 42.67 39.59
C GLU A 116 -24.24 42.20 38.76
N ILE A 117 -23.10 41.90 39.40
CA ILE A 117 -21.93 41.33 38.72
C ILE A 117 -22.28 39.95 38.13
N LEU A 118 -22.83 39.05 38.95
CA LEU A 118 -23.21 37.70 38.53
C LEU A 118 -24.25 37.72 37.40
N LYS A 119 -25.20 38.66 37.44
CA LYS A 119 -26.19 38.85 36.38
C LYS A 119 -25.55 39.23 35.04
N VAL A 120 -24.61 40.18 35.06
CA VAL A 120 -23.89 40.60 33.84
C VAL A 120 -23.01 39.46 33.30
N GLN A 121 -22.33 38.73 34.18
CA GLN A 121 -21.53 37.55 33.82
C GLN A 121 -22.40 36.46 33.19
N GLY A 122 -23.52 36.08 33.81
CA GLY A 122 -24.44 35.09 33.28
C GLY A 122 -24.98 35.44 31.89
N ILE A 123 -25.31 36.71 31.63
CA ILE A 123 -25.72 37.17 30.29
C ILE A 123 -24.59 37.02 29.28
N ARG A 124 -23.36 37.37 29.66
CA ARG A 124 -22.19 37.26 28.79
C ARG A 124 -21.89 35.81 28.45
N ASP A 125 -21.97 34.91 29.42
CA ASP A 125 -21.61 33.51 29.26
C ASP A 125 -22.64 32.78 28.40
N VAL A 126 -23.95 33.02 28.63
CA VAL A 126 -25.02 32.53 27.76
C VAL A 126 -24.84 33.02 26.32
N LYS A 127 -24.47 34.28 26.13
CA LYS A 127 -24.18 34.84 24.81
C LYS A 127 -22.95 34.17 24.17
N GLY A 128 -21.90 33.92 24.94
CA GLY A 128 -20.70 33.21 24.50
C GLY A 128 -21.03 31.78 24.05
N ILE A 129 -21.76 31.02 24.87
CA ILE A 129 -22.22 29.67 24.57
C ILE A 129 -23.12 29.67 23.32
N SER A 130 -24.03 30.65 23.19
CA SER A 130 -24.89 30.78 22.00
C SER A 130 -24.08 31.02 20.72
N LEU A 131 -23.04 31.86 20.77
CA LEU A 131 -22.16 32.11 19.64
C LEU A 131 -21.35 30.86 19.27
N LEU A 132 -20.79 30.16 20.26
CA LEU A 132 -20.08 28.90 20.06
C LEU A 132 -20.98 27.83 19.46
N ALA A 133 -22.21 27.68 19.96
CA ALA A 133 -23.20 26.74 19.43
C ALA A 133 -23.58 27.07 17.98
N LYS A 134 -23.73 28.35 17.63
CA LYS A 134 -23.95 28.78 16.24
C LYS A 134 -22.77 28.45 15.35
N ASP A 135 -21.55 28.63 15.83
CA ASP A 135 -20.33 28.30 15.07
C ASP A 135 -20.21 26.79 14.85
N HIS A 136 -20.34 25.98 15.90
CA HIS A 136 -20.39 24.52 15.81
C HIS A 136 -21.49 24.03 14.87
N THR A 137 -22.66 24.68 14.88
CA THR A 137 -23.75 24.32 13.95
C THR A 137 -23.37 24.60 12.49
N LYS A 138 -22.63 25.68 12.20
CA LYS A 138 -22.12 25.94 10.84
C LYS A 138 -21.08 24.91 10.43
N GLN A 139 -20.13 24.60 11.32
CA GLN A 139 -19.12 23.57 11.08
C GLN A 139 -19.77 22.21 10.83
N LEU A 140 -20.79 21.84 11.59
CA LEU A 140 -21.54 20.59 11.41
C LEU A 140 -22.24 20.52 10.04
N LYS A 141 -22.83 21.62 9.58
CA LYS A 141 -23.45 21.69 8.24
C LYS A 141 -22.41 21.53 7.13
N ALA A 142 -21.25 22.18 7.25
CA ALA A 142 -20.17 22.04 6.28
C ALA A 142 -19.59 20.61 6.28
N CYS A 143 -19.35 20.05 7.46
CA CYS A 143 -18.90 18.67 7.62
C CYS A 143 -19.90 17.67 7.00
N LYS A 144 -21.20 17.88 7.19
CA LYS A 144 -22.24 17.07 6.55
C LYS A 144 -22.14 17.11 5.03
N THR A 145 -21.99 18.29 4.43
CA THR A 145 -21.89 18.42 2.97
C THR A 145 -20.61 17.77 2.41
N ASP A 146 -19.50 17.87 3.13
CA ASP A 146 -18.23 17.25 2.74
C ASP A 146 -18.32 15.71 2.79
N VAL A 147 -18.97 15.17 3.82
CA VAL A 147 -19.22 13.73 3.95
C VAL A 147 -20.15 13.24 2.83
N GLU A 148 -21.23 13.97 2.52
CA GLU A 148 -22.12 13.63 1.41
C GLU A 148 -21.39 13.66 0.06
N GLY A 149 -20.53 14.67 -0.18
CA GLY A 149 -19.71 14.74 -1.39
C GLY A 149 -18.70 13.58 -1.50
N THR A 150 -18.04 13.24 -0.39
CA THR A 150 -17.11 12.11 -0.34
C THR A 150 -17.81 10.77 -0.63
N LEU A 151 -19.03 10.59 -0.12
CA LEU A 151 -19.83 9.38 -0.36
C LEU A 151 -20.19 9.21 -1.84
N VAL A 152 -20.56 10.30 -2.53
CA VAL A 152 -20.85 10.28 -3.98
C VAL A 152 -19.61 9.85 -4.77
N LEU A 153 -18.45 10.45 -4.48
CA LEU A 153 -17.19 10.10 -5.15
C LEU A 153 -16.81 8.62 -4.92
N ALA A 154 -16.94 8.12 -3.69
CA ALA A 154 -16.65 6.72 -3.37
C ALA A 154 -17.59 5.76 -4.11
N LYS A 155 -18.87 6.14 -4.29
CA LYS A 155 -19.83 5.36 -5.07
C LYS A 155 -19.44 5.32 -6.55
N ASP A 156 -19.12 6.48 -7.14
CA ASP A 156 -18.71 6.58 -8.53
C ASP A 156 -17.43 5.78 -8.82
N GLN A 157 -16.44 5.86 -7.93
CA GLN A 157 -15.22 5.05 -8.01
C GLN A 157 -15.53 3.56 -7.95
N THR A 158 -16.41 3.14 -7.05
CA THR A 158 -16.82 1.73 -6.93
C THR A 158 -17.49 1.25 -8.21
N GLU A 159 -18.39 2.05 -8.80
CA GLU A 159 -19.07 1.69 -10.06
C GLU A 159 -18.09 1.60 -11.24
N GLN A 160 -17.10 2.49 -11.30
CA GLN A 160 -16.04 2.43 -12.31
C GLN A 160 -15.19 1.18 -12.17
N LEU A 161 -14.79 0.81 -10.95
CA LEU A 161 -14.05 -0.43 -10.69
C LEU A 161 -14.85 -1.67 -11.08
N ILE A 162 -16.15 -1.71 -10.78
CA ILE A 162 -17.04 -2.81 -11.20
C ILE A 162 -17.09 -2.92 -12.74
N LYS A 163 -17.21 -1.78 -13.45
CA LYS A 163 -17.22 -1.77 -14.92
C LYS A 163 -15.89 -2.20 -15.52
N ALA A 164 -14.76 -1.78 -14.95
CA ALA A 164 -13.44 -2.20 -15.38
C ALA A 164 -13.25 -3.71 -15.16
N CYS A 165 -13.50 -4.20 -13.94
CA CYS A 165 -13.39 -5.62 -13.60
C CYS A 165 -14.26 -6.50 -14.50
N ARG A 166 -15.49 -6.07 -14.82
CA ARG A 166 -16.36 -6.79 -15.78
C ARG A 166 -15.71 -6.92 -17.16
N ARG A 167 -15.08 -5.86 -17.68
CA ARG A 167 -14.43 -5.89 -19.00
C ARG A 167 -13.24 -6.84 -19.00
N ASP A 168 -12.41 -6.78 -17.97
CA ASP A 168 -11.22 -7.64 -17.86
C ASP A 168 -11.60 -9.13 -17.75
N VAL A 169 -12.68 -9.43 -17.02
CA VAL A 169 -13.25 -10.79 -16.96
C VAL A 169 -13.75 -11.24 -18.33
N GLU A 170 -14.48 -10.39 -19.06
CA GLU A 170 -15.00 -10.73 -20.38
C GLU A 170 -13.86 -10.99 -21.39
N GLU A 171 -12.82 -10.14 -21.39
CA GLU A 171 -11.64 -10.32 -22.23
C GLU A 171 -10.90 -11.64 -21.91
N THR A 172 -10.74 -11.93 -20.61
CA THR A 172 -10.12 -13.18 -20.17
C THR A 172 -10.94 -14.41 -20.59
N LEU A 173 -12.28 -14.32 -20.55
CA LEU A 173 -13.16 -15.40 -20.99
C LEU A 173 -13.07 -15.64 -22.50
N VAL A 174 -12.99 -14.57 -23.31
CA VAL A 174 -12.78 -14.69 -24.76
C VAL A 174 -11.45 -15.37 -25.05
N LEU A 175 -10.35 -14.93 -24.42
CA LEU A 175 -9.04 -15.56 -24.59
C LEU A 175 -9.03 -17.04 -24.14
N ALA A 176 -9.71 -17.36 -23.04
CA ALA A 176 -9.83 -18.73 -22.55
C ALA A 176 -10.59 -19.62 -23.55
N ARG A 177 -11.62 -19.07 -24.22
CA ARG A 177 -12.36 -19.77 -25.27
C ARG A 177 -11.48 -20.01 -26.50
N ASP A 178 -10.76 -18.98 -26.96
CA ASP A 178 -9.85 -19.11 -28.11
C ASP A 178 -8.76 -20.16 -27.85
N HIS A 179 -8.18 -20.18 -26.64
CA HIS A 179 -7.22 -21.21 -26.26
C HIS A 179 -7.84 -22.61 -26.21
N SER A 180 -9.09 -22.73 -25.74
CA SER A 180 -9.81 -24.00 -25.75
C SER A 180 -10.00 -24.50 -27.19
N ASP A 181 -10.41 -23.62 -28.10
CA ASP A 181 -10.61 -23.98 -29.52
C ASP A 181 -9.28 -24.39 -30.16
N GLN A 182 -8.20 -23.65 -29.92
CA GLN A 182 -6.85 -24.03 -30.37
C GLN A 182 -6.40 -25.39 -29.81
N LEU A 183 -6.73 -25.70 -28.56
CA LEU A 183 -6.40 -27.00 -27.96
C LEU A 183 -7.19 -28.14 -28.62
N THR A 184 -8.45 -27.90 -28.98
CA THR A 184 -9.25 -28.90 -29.71
C THR A 184 -8.70 -29.16 -31.11
N ASP A 185 -8.26 -28.12 -31.82
CA ASP A 185 -7.63 -28.23 -33.14
C ASP A 185 -6.26 -28.95 -33.06
N CYS A 186 -5.43 -28.58 -32.08
CA CYS A 186 -4.17 -29.24 -31.79
C CYS A 186 -4.38 -30.73 -31.50
N LYS A 187 -5.43 -31.08 -30.73
CA LYS A 187 -5.78 -32.47 -30.46
C LYS A 187 -6.08 -33.24 -31.76
N SER A 188 -6.87 -32.68 -32.68
CA SER A 188 -7.12 -33.34 -33.97
C SER A 188 -5.84 -33.54 -34.79
N HIS A 189 -4.96 -32.54 -34.83
CA HIS A 189 -3.66 -32.68 -35.51
C HIS A 189 -2.77 -33.76 -34.91
N VAL A 190 -2.77 -33.91 -33.58
CA VAL A 190 -2.05 -34.99 -32.91
C VAL A 190 -2.66 -36.34 -33.26
N GLU A 191 -3.99 -36.47 -33.27
CA GLU A 191 -4.68 -37.72 -33.65
C GLU A 191 -4.33 -38.14 -35.09
N ASP A 192 -4.34 -37.20 -36.04
CA ASP A 192 -3.94 -37.42 -37.43
C ASP A 192 -2.48 -37.88 -37.55
N THR A 193 -1.58 -37.17 -36.86
CA THR A 193 -0.14 -37.48 -36.83
C THR A 193 0.12 -38.87 -36.27
N LEU A 194 -0.58 -39.23 -35.20
CA LEU A 194 -0.47 -40.54 -34.57
C LEU A 194 -1.03 -41.64 -35.49
N GLY A 195 -2.09 -41.33 -36.25
CA GLY A 195 -2.58 -42.18 -37.33
C GLY A 195 -1.55 -42.44 -38.43
N LEU A 196 -0.80 -41.42 -38.85
CA LEU A 196 0.31 -41.56 -39.79
C LEU A 196 1.47 -42.37 -39.21
N ALA A 197 1.86 -42.12 -37.96
CA ALA A 197 2.93 -42.85 -37.27
C ALA A 197 2.63 -44.36 -37.23
N ARG A 198 1.40 -44.76 -36.85
CA ARG A 198 0.98 -46.17 -36.87
C ARG A 198 1.09 -46.81 -38.26
N LYS A 199 0.81 -46.06 -39.33
CA LYS A 199 0.96 -46.56 -40.72
C LYS A 199 2.44 -46.74 -41.10
N ILE A 200 3.32 -45.88 -40.62
CA ILE A 200 4.77 -45.99 -40.82
C ILE A 200 5.29 -47.23 -40.08
N ASP A 201 4.94 -47.41 -38.81
CA ASP A 201 5.34 -48.58 -38.02
C ASP A 201 4.90 -49.88 -38.70
N ALA A 202 3.65 -49.95 -39.17
CA ALA A 202 3.14 -51.12 -39.88
C ALA A 202 3.89 -51.40 -41.21
N LYS A 203 4.48 -50.38 -41.84
CA LYS A 203 5.35 -50.57 -43.02
C LYS A 203 6.76 -50.98 -42.63
N LEU A 204 7.33 -50.40 -41.58
CA LEU A 204 8.65 -50.78 -41.07
C LEU A 204 8.69 -52.24 -40.63
N ASP A 205 7.67 -52.72 -39.90
CA ASP A 205 7.54 -54.13 -39.52
C ASP A 205 7.51 -55.05 -40.76
N LYS A 206 6.87 -54.61 -41.86
CA LYS A 206 6.92 -55.34 -43.13
C LYS A 206 8.31 -55.35 -43.76
N PHE A 207 9.04 -54.23 -43.72
CA PHE A 207 10.41 -54.14 -44.24
C PHE A 207 11.42 -54.96 -43.43
N GLU A 208 11.24 -55.02 -42.11
CA GLU A 208 12.05 -55.83 -41.20
C GLU A 208 11.84 -57.34 -41.47
N ARG A 209 10.59 -57.77 -41.67
CA ARG A 209 10.25 -59.17 -42.03
C ARG A 209 10.81 -59.64 -43.37
N ILE A 210 11.08 -58.73 -44.30
CA ILE A 210 11.71 -59.05 -45.61
C ILE A 210 13.22 -58.81 -45.63
N GLY A 211 13.84 -58.52 -44.46
CA GLY A 211 15.28 -58.47 -44.28
C GLY A 211 15.98 -57.26 -44.91
N LEU A 212 15.25 -56.18 -45.22
CA LEU A 212 15.76 -55.02 -45.96
C LEU A 212 16.39 -53.91 -45.10
N VAL A 213 16.25 -53.95 -43.77
CA VAL A 213 16.78 -52.91 -42.87
C VAL A 213 17.30 -53.55 -41.58
N GLN A 214 18.59 -53.36 -41.27
CA GLN A 214 19.16 -53.69 -39.96
C GLN A 214 18.91 -52.51 -39.00
N GLY A 215 18.37 -52.76 -37.80
CA GLY A 215 18.03 -51.70 -36.83
C GLY A 215 19.16 -50.72 -36.50
N ASP A 216 20.41 -51.19 -36.59
CA ASP A 216 21.61 -50.39 -36.34
C ASP A 216 21.84 -49.29 -37.39
N GLU A 217 21.42 -49.51 -38.64
CA GLU A 217 21.57 -48.53 -39.72
C GLU A 217 20.60 -47.36 -39.54
N VAL A 218 19.37 -47.65 -39.11
CA VAL A 218 18.36 -46.63 -38.78
C VAL A 218 18.80 -45.82 -37.57
N ALA A 219 19.32 -46.47 -36.52
CA ALA A 219 19.84 -45.79 -35.34
C ALA A 219 20.99 -44.83 -35.70
N CYS A 220 21.92 -45.26 -36.56
CA CYS A 220 22.99 -44.39 -37.06
C CYS A 220 22.46 -43.20 -37.86
N LEU A 221 21.45 -43.38 -38.73
CA LEU A 221 20.85 -42.29 -39.49
C LEU A 221 20.15 -41.25 -38.61
N VAL A 222 19.47 -41.70 -37.54
CA VAL A 222 18.84 -40.81 -36.55
C VAL A 222 19.90 -39.96 -35.86
N GLU A 223 20.98 -40.57 -35.37
CA GLU A 223 22.07 -39.83 -34.70
C GLU A 223 22.82 -38.89 -35.65
N ARG A 224 23.05 -39.28 -36.92
CA ARG A 224 23.63 -38.40 -37.94
C ARG A 224 22.80 -37.13 -38.14
N ASN A 225 21.48 -37.27 -38.19
CA ASN A 225 20.57 -36.13 -38.32
C ASN A 225 20.50 -35.28 -37.04
N ALA A 226 20.54 -35.91 -35.87
CA ALA A 226 20.61 -35.21 -34.59
C ALA A 226 21.89 -34.36 -34.48
N LEU A 227 23.04 -34.93 -34.84
CA LEU A 227 24.33 -34.23 -34.88
C LEU A 227 24.29 -33.03 -35.84
N ARG A 228 23.77 -33.23 -37.06
CA ARG A 228 23.59 -32.16 -38.05
C ARG A 228 22.73 -31.02 -37.49
N LYS A 229 21.61 -31.35 -36.85
CA LYS A 229 20.73 -30.37 -36.21
C LYS A 229 21.46 -29.61 -35.10
N ALA A 230 22.16 -30.32 -34.21
CA ALA A 230 22.89 -29.71 -33.10
C ALA A 230 23.97 -28.71 -33.58
N VAL A 231 24.72 -29.05 -34.64
CA VAL A 231 25.72 -28.14 -35.25
C VAL A 231 25.05 -26.91 -35.88
N LYS A 232 23.91 -27.08 -36.54
CA LYS A 232 23.12 -25.97 -37.09
C LYS A 232 22.59 -25.03 -36.01
N GLU A 233 22.25 -25.55 -34.84
CA GLU A 233 21.82 -24.73 -33.69
C GLU A 233 22.98 -24.07 -32.96
N LEU A 234 24.14 -24.73 -32.87
CA LEU A 234 25.31 -24.20 -32.17
C LEU A 234 25.91 -23.00 -32.88
N THR A 235 26.00 -23.03 -34.21
CA THR A 235 26.59 -21.95 -35.02
C THR A 235 26.00 -20.56 -34.70
N PRO A 236 24.68 -20.33 -34.81
CA PRO A 236 24.10 -19.03 -34.49
C PRO A 236 24.17 -18.69 -32.99
N ALA A 237 24.18 -19.68 -32.09
CA ALA A 237 24.34 -19.44 -30.66
C ALA A 237 25.75 -18.90 -30.33
N VAL A 238 26.78 -19.45 -30.97
CA VAL A 238 28.16 -18.96 -30.88
C VAL A 238 28.28 -17.57 -31.49
N ASP A 239 27.75 -17.34 -32.71
CA ASP A 239 27.78 -16.01 -33.33
C ASP A 239 27.07 -14.95 -32.46
N LYS A 240 25.94 -15.28 -31.82
CA LYS A 240 25.24 -14.39 -30.87
C LYS A 240 26.12 -14.06 -29.66
N THR A 241 26.83 -15.05 -29.12
CA THR A 241 27.70 -14.86 -27.95
C THR A 241 28.87 -13.94 -28.26
N LEU A 242 29.40 -14.03 -29.49
CA LEU A 242 30.52 -13.23 -29.98
C LEU A 242 30.16 -11.76 -30.26
N MET A 243 28.87 -11.41 -30.34
CA MET A 243 28.42 -10.02 -30.43
C MET A 243 28.64 -9.24 -29.12
N ASN A 244 28.98 -9.92 -28.02
CA ASN A 244 29.36 -9.31 -26.75
C ASN A 244 30.86 -9.50 -26.47
N PRO A 245 31.74 -8.58 -26.94
CA PRO A 245 33.19 -8.70 -26.78
C PRO A 245 33.67 -8.57 -25.33
N ARG A 246 32.78 -8.22 -24.38
CA ARG A 246 33.10 -8.16 -22.94
C ARG A 246 32.83 -9.48 -22.21
N SER A 247 32.34 -10.51 -22.90
CA SER A 247 32.12 -11.84 -22.31
C SER A 247 33.45 -12.52 -21.99
N PHE A 248 33.61 -13.02 -20.75
CA PHE A 248 34.74 -13.88 -20.35
C PHE A 248 34.95 -15.08 -21.30
N SER A 249 33.89 -15.50 -22.00
CA SER A 249 33.96 -16.64 -22.91
C SER A 249 34.32 -16.29 -24.38
N TYR A 250 34.53 -15.01 -24.70
CA TYR A 250 34.74 -14.53 -26.07
C TYR A 250 35.92 -15.24 -26.77
N GLU A 251 37.07 -15.31 -26.12
CA GLU A 251 38.28 -15.95 -26.68
C GLU A 251 38.07 -17.44 -26.99
N TYR A 252 37.31 -18.14 -26.14
CA TYR A 252 37.01 -19.55 -26.35
C TYR A 252 36.05 -19.77 -27.53
N TRP A 253 35.03 -18.92 -27.66
CA TRP A 253 34.06 -19.02 -28.76
C TRP A 253 34.65 -18.60 -30.10
N GLU A 254 35.57 -17.63 -30.13
CA GLU A 254 36.32 -17.27 -31.34
C GLU A 254 37.16 -18.43 -31.85
N ARG A 255 37.79 -19.22 -30.96
CA ARG A 255 38.54 -20.42 -31.34
C ARG A 255 37.66 -21.53 -31.93
N ILE A 256 36.44 -21.69 -31.43
CA ILE A 256 35.50 -22.73 -31.89
C ILE A 256 34.86 -22.38 -33.24
N ARG A 257 34.67 -21.09 -33.50
CA ARG A 257 33.92 -20.58 -34.66
C ARG A 257 34.38 -21.13 -36.02
N PRO A 258 35.69 -21.24 -36.33
CA PRO A 258 36.14 -21.80 -37.61
C PRO A 258 35.69 -23.25 -37.81
N TYR A 259 35.78 -24.09 -36.76
CA TYR A 259 35.35 -25.50 -36.84
C TYR A 259 33.85 -25.63 -37.12
N LEU A 260 33.02 -24.81 -36.48
CA LEU A 260 31.57 -24.81 -36.70
C LEU A 260 31.20 -24.37 -38.10
N ARG A 261 31.86 -23.34 -38.65
CA ARG A 261 31.62 -22.91 -40.04
C ARG A 261 32.01 -24.00 -41.03
N SER A 262 33.16 -24.63 -40.82
CA SER A 262 33.64 -25.75 -41.63
C SER A 262 32.66 -26.92 -41.62
N LEU A 263 32.18 -27.33 -40.44
CA LEU A 263 31.19 -28.40 -40.29
C LEU A 263 29.84 -28.02 -40.88
N ARG A 264 29.35 -26.80 -40.64
CA ARG A 264 28.09 -26.31 -41.20
C ARG A 264 28.13 -26.30 -42.72
N HIS A 265 29.21 -25.78 -43.31
CA HIS A 265 29.38 -25.77 -44.76
C HIS A 265 29.41 -27.19 -45.33
N TRP A 266 30.08 -28.11 -44.64
CA TRP A 266 30.09 -29.52 -45.01
C TRP A 266 28.69 -30.16 -44.94
N PHE A 267 27.89 -29.85 -43.92
CA PHE A 267 26.52 -30.33 -43.78
C PHE A 267 25.50 -29.68 -44.73
N ASP A 268 25.74 -28.44 -45.14
CA ASP A 268 24.89 -27.66 -46.05
C ASP A 268 25.26 -27.87 -47.53
N GLY A 269 26.44 -28.43 -47.82
CA GLY A 269 26.93 -28.73 -49.16
C GLY A 269 26.11 -29.81 -49.86
N GLU A 270 25.71 -29.51 -51.10
CA GLU A 270 24.93 -30.39 -51.98
C GLU A 270 25.84 -31.51 -52.57
N GLN A 271 26.24 -32.48 -51.73
CA GLN A 271 27.00 -33.63 -52.21
C GLN A 271 26.75 -34.90 -51.40
N ARG A 272 25.57 -35.49 -51.61
CA ARG A 272 25.22 -36.88 -51.21
C ARG A 272 26.25 -37.92 -51.63
N ALA A 273 27.13 -37.61 -52.62
CA ALA A 273 28.17 -38.52 -53.11
C ALA A 273 29.48 -38.50 -52.30
N ALA A 274 29.71 -37.47 -51.46
CA ALA A 274 30.88 -37.41 -50.57
C ALA A 274 30.55 -37.91 -49.14
N GLU A 275 29.26 -37.92 -48.77
CA GLU A 275 28.78 -38.27 -47.43
C GLU A 275 29.14 -39.72 -47.02
N GLU A 276 29.14 -40.70 -47.94
CA GLU A 276 29.42 -42.10 -47.58
C GLU A 276 30.84 -42.33 -47.04
N LYS A 277 31.86 -41.62 -47.54
CA LYS A 277 33.27 -41.96 -47.21
C LYS A 277 33.75 -41.46 -45.83
N GLY A 278 32.98 -40.59 -45.17
CA GLY A 278 33.34 -40.00 -43.87
C GLY A 278 32.70 -40.70 -42.68
N TRP A 279 31.44 -41.13 -42.81
CA TRP A 279 30.65 -41.68 -41.70
C TRP A 279 31.03 -43.10 -41.31
N ASP A 280 31.57 -43.91 -42.24
CA ASP A 280 31.99 -45.30 -41.99
C ASP A 280 33.07 -45.41 -40.90
N ARG A 281 33.68 -44.29 -40.53
CA ARG A 281 34.77 -44.19 -39.55
C ARG A 281 34.30 -43.76 -38.16
N ILE A 282 33.00 -43.50 -37.97
CA ILE A 282 32.42 -43.04 -36.70
C ILE A 282 31.40 -44.08 -36.25
N SER A 283 31.63 -44.68 -35.08
CA SER A 283 30.68 -45.64 -34.51
C SER A 283 29.41 -44.92 -34.00
N PHE A 284 28.32 -45.66 -33.85
CA PHE A 284 27.08 -45.14 -33.24
C PHE A 284 27.32 -44.46 -31.88
N GLU A 285 28.08 -45.11 -30.99
CA GLU A 285 28.38 -44.56 -29.67
C GLU A 285 29.20 -43.27 -29.75
N GLU A 286 30.11 -43.18 -30.72
CA GLU A 286 30.88 -41.95 -30.95
C GLU A 286 29.97 -40.83 -31.50
N LEU A 287 29.05 -41.13 -32.43
CA LEU A 287 28.05 -40.18 -32.92
C LEU A 287 27.18 -39.63 -31.80
N LYS A 288 26.61 -40.52 -30.99
CA LYS A 288 25.76 -40.15 -29.86
C LYS A 288 26.51 -39.29 -28.85
N LYS A 289 27.74 -39.64 -28.53
CA LYS A 289 28.60 -38.85 -27.63
C LYS A 289 28.84 -37.45 -28.20
N LEU A 290 29.16 -37.33 -29.48
CA LEU A 290 29.38 -36.05 -30.15
C LEU A 290 28.10 -35.20 -30.17
N THR A 291 26.95 -35.80 -30.47
CA THR A 291 25.64 -35.12 -30.43
C THR A 291 25.40 -34.50 -29.06
N ILE A 292 25.56 -35.28 -27.99
CA ILE A 292 25.37 -34.81 -26.61
C ILE A 292 26.33 -33.66 -26.28
N GLN A 293 27.62 -33.77 -26.64
CA GLN A 293 28.60 -32.71 -26.39
C GLN A 293 28.25 -31.40 -27.11
N ILE A 294 27.81 -31.49 -28.38
CA ILE A 294 27.42 -30.31 -29.16
C ILE A 294 26.13 -29.69 -28.60
N GLU A 295 25.13 -30.48 -28.20
CA GLU A 295 23.92 -29.98 -27.54
C GLU A 295 24.21 -29.30 -26.20
N GLN A 296 25.15 -29.83 -25.42
CA GLN A 296 25.64 -29.15 -24.22
C GLN A 296 26.30 -27.82 -24.59
N GLY A 297 27.12 -27.81 -25.64
CA GLY A 297 27.67 -26.59 -26.24
C GLY A 297 26.61 -25.55 -26.58
N VAL A 298 25.50 -25.95 -27.20
CA VAL A 298 24.38 -25.07 -27.55
C VAL A 298 23.80 -24.41 -26.29
N LYS A 299 23.54 -25.21 -25.26
CA LYS A 299 23.01 -24.72 -23.97
C LYS A 299 23.99 -23.75 -23.30
N LEU A 300 25.29 -24.02 -23.38
CA LEU A 300 26.33 -23.16 -22.82
C LEU A 300 26.43 -21.83 -23.57
N ALA A 301 26.46 -21.86 -24.90
CA ALA A 301 26.49 -20.65 -25.72
C ALA A 301 25.27 -19.76 -25.44
N ARG A 302 24.06 -20.33 -25.39
CA ARG A 302 22.84 -19.59 -25.03
C ARG A 302 22.98 -18.92 -23.65
N LYS A 303 23.38 -19.69 -22.62
CA LYS A 303 23.61 -19.15 -21.26
C LYS A 303 24.65 -18.03 -21.22
N CYS A 304 25.73 -18.12 -21.99
CA CYS A 304 26.75 -17.08 -22.07
C CYS A 304 26.28 -15.83 -22.83
N SER A 305 25.26 -15.95 -23.69
CA SER A 305 24.67 -14.82 -24.42
C SER A 305 23.56 -14.10 -23.64
N ASP A 306 22.84 -14.79 -22.76
CA ASP A 306 21.64 -14.26 -22.09
C ASP A 306 21.92 -13.73 -20.67
N VAL A 307 23.04 -14.09 -20.04
CA VAL A 307 23.38 -13.73 -18.65
C VAL A 307 24.67 -12.93 -18.60
N ASP A 308 24.72 -11.89 -17.75
CA ASP A 308 25.99 -11.23 -17.44
C ASP A 308 26.91 -12.19 -16.68
N VAL A 309 27.91 -12.71 -17.40
CA VAL A 309 28.90 -13.66 -16.87
C VAL A 309 29.91 -13.01 -15.92
N SER A 310 29.87 -11.68 -15.76
CA SER A 310 30.71 -10.94 -14.81
C SER A 310 30.49 -11.42 -13.36
N GLU A 311 29.23 -11.74 -13.01
CA GLU A 311 28.78 -12.18 -11.69
C GLU A 311 29.11 -13.65 -11.34
N TRP A 312 29.69 -14.40 -12.26
CA TRP A 312 29.98 -15.82 -11.99
C TRP A 312 31.15 -16.00 -11.04
N SER A 313 30.99 -16.92 -10.08
CA SER A 313 32.08 -17.32 -9.19
C SER A 313 33.25 -17.92 -9.99
N PRO A 314 34.50 -17.77 -9.51
CA PRO A 314 35.68 -18.33 -10.18
C PRO A 314 35.57 -19.84 -10.47
N GLY A 315 35.01 -20.61 -9.54
CA GLY A 315 34.78 -22.06 -9.73
C GLY A 315 33.72 -22.38 -10.79
N LYS A 316 32.75 -21.48 -11.02
CA LYS A 316 31.79 -21.61 -12.13
C LYS A 316 32.47 -21.28 -13.45
N LYS A 317 33.27 -20.20 -13.53
CA LYS A 317 34.04 -19.83 -14.73
C LYS A 317 35.01 -20.94 -15.16
N SER A 318 35.75 -21.54 -14.22
CA SER A 318 36.67 -22.66 -14.49
C SER A 318 35.97 -23.90 -15.04
N ARG A 319 34.83 -24.32 -14.46
CA ARG A 319 34.04 -25.45 -14.99
C ARG A 319 33.54 -25.19 -16.41
N TYR A 320 33.06 -23.98 -16.68
CA TYR A 320 32.58 -23.62 -18.02
C TYR A 320 33.72 -23.60 -19.04
N ALA A 321 34.88 -23.04 -18.69
CA ALA A 321 36.06 -23.05 -19.56
C ALA A 321 36.48 -24.49 -19.90
N ALA A 322 36.46 -25.40 -18.93
CA ALA A 322 36.76 -26.81 -19.17
C ALA A 322 35.78 -27.48 -20.15
N THR A 323 34.47 -27.19 -20.04
CA THR A 323 33.48 -27.76 -20.97
C THR A 323 33.60 -27.18 -22.38
N ILE A 324 33.90 -25.88 -22.50
CA ILE A 324 34.11 -25.26 -23.82
C ILE A 324 35.38 -25.81 -24.48
N LEU A 325 36.44 -26.06 -23.71
CA LEU A 325 37.66 -26.69 -24.22
C LEU A 325 37.45 -28.15 -24.65
N ASP A 326 36.62 -28.91 -23.94
CA ASP A 326 36.24 -30.27 -24.35
C ASP A 326 35.45 -30.26 -25.67
N LEU A 327 34.51 -29.32 -25.79
CA LEU A 327 33.75 -29.10 -27.02
C LEU A 327 34.66 -28.73 -28.20
N GLU A 328 35.62 -27.83 -27.99
CA GLU A 328 36.60 -27.44 -29.02
C GLU A 328 37.35 -28.66 -29.55
N LYS A 329 37.90 -29.50 -28.65
CA LYS A 329 38.61 -30.74 -29.02
C LYS A 329 37.72 -31.71 -29.79
N SER A 330 36.47 -31.88 -29.38
CA SER A 330 35.51 -32.74 -30.07
C SER A 330 35.19 -32.23 -31.48
N LEU A 331 35.03 -30.92 -31.66
CA LEU A 331 34.77 -30.30 -32.96
C LEU A 331 35.99 -30.39 -33.88
N GLU A 332 37.19 -30.16 -33.34
CA GLU A 332 38.45 -30.31 -34.07
C GLU A 332 38.64 -31.76 -34.55
N ALA A 333 38.45 -32.73 -33.66
CA ALA A 333 38.52 -34.15 -34.02
C ALA A 333 37.52 -34.52 -35.12
N LEU A 334 36.30 -33.97 -35.06
CA LEU A 334 35.26 -34.20 -36.07
C LEU A 334 35.64 -33.59 -37.43
N VAL A 335 36.16 -32.36 -37.44
CA VAL A 335 36.67 -31.68 -38.64
C VAL A 335 37.81 -32.46 -39.30
N LEU A 336 38.77 -32.95 -38.51
CA LEU A 336 39.90 -33.76 -38.99
C LEU A 336 39.42 -35.10 -39.59
N ARG A 337 38.46 -35.78 -38.95
CA ARG A 337 37.91 -37.05 -39.45
C ARG A 337 37.20 -36.89 -40.79
N PHE A 338 36.46 -35.80 -40.96
CA PHE A 338 35.83 -35.46 -42.24
C PHE A 338 36.80 -34.86 -43.27
N LYS A 339 38.10 -34.70 -42.90
CA LYS A 339 39.14 -34.08 -43.74
C LYS A 339 38.73 -32.68 -44.25
N ILE A 340 37.98 -31.95 -43.44
CA ILE A 340 37.55 -30.59 -43.76
C ILE A 340 38.72 -29.67 -43.40
N LEU A 341 39.30 -28.97 -44.37
CA LEU A 341 40.36 -27.98 -44.09
C LEU A 341 39.74 -26.82 -43.28
N PRO A 342 40.22 -26.51 -42.07
CA PRO A 342 39.79 -25.31 -41.38
C PRO A 342 40.36 -24.09 -42.10
N ASN A 343 39.52 -23.08 -42.39
CA ASN A 343 40.00 -21.76 -42.81
C ASN A 343 40.66 -21.08 -41.60
N VAL A 344 41.98 -21.27 -41.44
CA VAL A 344 42.78 -20.62 -40.39
C VAL A 344 43.20 -19.22 -40.87
N PRO A 345 42.98 -18.14 -40.10
CA PRO A 345 43.62 -16.86 -40.37
C PRO A 345 45.12 -16.96 -40.04
N VAL A 346 45.96 -16.63 -41.01
CA VAL A 346 47.42 -16.54 -40.87
C VAL A 346 47.77 -15.50 -39.80
N GLN A 347 48.44 -15.93 -38.72
CA GLN A 347 49.21 -15.00 -37.88
C GLN A 347 50.34 -14.43 -38.74
N THR A 348 50.28 -13.12 -38.99
CA THR A 348 51.40 -12.39 -39.59
C THR A 348 52.37 -12.03 -38.48
N ASP A 349 53.50 -12.74 -38.44
CA ASP A 349 54.70 -12.26 -37.76
C ASP A 349 55.09 -10.91 -38.38
N HIS A 350 55.02 -9.84 -37.58
CA HIS A 350 55.61 -8.56 -37.95
C HIS A 350 57.13 -8.64 -37.76
N PRO A 351 57.95 -8.38 -38.80
CA PRO A 351 59.37 -8.20 -38.62
C PRO A 351 59.62 -6.81 -38.02
N HIS A 352 60.36 -6.79 -36.92
CA HIS A 352 60.95 -5.60 -36.33
C HIS A 352 61.95 -4.99 -37.35
N PRO A 353 61.83 -3.71 -37.76
CA PRO A 353 62.90 -3.06 -38.51
C PRO A 353 63.98 -2.60 -37.54
N GLN A 354 65.22 -3.02 -37.81
CA GLN A 354 66.42 -2.39 -37.28
C GLN A 354 66.63 -1.02 -37.97
N GLY A 355 67.03 -0.03 -37.16
CA GLY A 355 67.98 1.02 -37.58
C GLY A 355 67.40 2.40 -37.89
N THR A 356 67.44 3.32 -36.93
CA THR A 356 68.53 4.31 -36.78
C THR A 356 68.58 4.85 -35.37
#